data_AF-A0A957V484-F1
#
_entry.id   AF-A0A957V484-F1
#
_cell.length_a   1.000
_cell.length_b   1.000
_cell.length_c   1.000
_cell.angle_alpha   90.00
_cell.angle_beta   90.00
_cell.angle_gamma   90.00
#
_symmetry.space_group_name_H-M   'P 1'
#
loop_
_entity.id
_entity.type
_entity.pdbx_description
1 polymer ?
#
loop_
_entity_poly.entity_id
_entity_poly.type
_entity_poly.pdbx_seq_one_letter_code
_entity_poly.pdbx_strand_id
1 'polypeptide(L)'
;QPGVLDRDRRDYDVLDDASLQRASVENGALIIGAERYRAVILPGCYVLEAASAETLVRFVESGGLLIAIGALPALSVVAESESIAALRQCFVDGRARHIDDAEALPQALASLPRTVDAPVPTLHRRIDGRDVIFVPAATPYATRQERNRSWLAVAYTFDPDDYQRSMRVVVRGVHNAPELWDAYAGTRRNLPVEVLDDGIAVDIPFDSSPAALLIWPPPDDDGVAHANLSRSDEAVTLADLSGEWEVSIEPTLENQFGDLARPAHAGAPPVQTWHFHHCVEAPGEDGVALGWPAGAFPAADEMVMATFGPQGWFLGPLAADQLPAPYGAHGGDEGLQVIGWQSAVYSLSRGVRRDPI
;
A
#
# COMPACT_ATOMS: atom_id res chain seq x y z
N GLN A 1 -12.59 1.32 -1.98
CA GLN A 1 -12.61 2.80 -1.99
C GLN A 1 -12.08 3.28 -0.65
N PRO A 2 -11.38 4.43 -0.56
CA PRO A 2 -10.89 4.95 0.72
C PRO A 2 -12.04 5.25 1.68
N GLY A 3 -11.83 5.03 2.98
CA GLY A 3 -12.81 5.31 4.03
C GLY A 3 -13.00 6.82 4.24
N VAL A 4 -13.99 7.21 5.04
CA VAL A 4 -14.29 8.64 5.28
C VAL A 4 -13.12 9.38 5.96
N LEU A 5 -12.41 8.73 6.89
CA LEU A 5 -11.24 9.32 7.56
C LEU A 5 -10.06 9.52 6.61
N ASP A 6 -9.85 8.59 5.67
CA ASP A 6 -8.80 8.71 4.64
C ASP A 6 -9.11 9.90 3.70
N ARG A 7 -10.38 10.08 3.33
CA ARG A 7 -10.82 11.23 2.50
C ARG A 7 -10.75 12.55 3.26
N ASP A 8 -11.05 12.54 4.56
CA ASP A 8 -10.85 13.68 5.46
C ASP A 8 -9.38 13.92 5.81
N ARG A 9 -8.50 12.97 5.45
CA ARG A 9 -7.04 13.00 5.62
C ARG A 9 -6.70 13.27 7.10
N ARG A 10 -7.34 12.53 8.00
CA ARG A 10 -7.03 12.52 9.43
C ARG A 10 -6.19 11.32 9.77
N ASP A 11 -5.21 11.53 10.63
CA ASP A 11 -4.45 10.46 11.25
C ASP A 11 -5.32 9.77 12.32
N TYR A 12 -5.26 8.44 12.37
CA TYR A 12 -6.02 7.62 13.30
C TYR A 12 -5.34 6.26 13.51
N ASP A 13 -5.57 5.69 14.69
CA ASP A 13 -5.21 4.31 15.00
C ASP A 13 -6.49 3.48 15.21
N VAL A 14 -6.39 2.17 15.00
CA VAL A 14 -7.46 1.21 15.32
C VAL A 14 -7.15 0.58 16.68
N LEU A 15 -8.12 0.64 17.60
CA LEU A 15 -7.99 0.14 18.97
C LEU A 15 -8.95 -1.03 19.19
N ASP A 16 -8.49 -2.03 19.97
CA ASP A 16 -9.30 -3.13 20.47
C ASP A 16 -9.70 -2.92 21.95
N ASP A 17 -10.60 -3.77 22.47
CA ASP A 17 -11.01 -3.75 23.88
C ASP A 17 -9.80 -3.81 24.83
N ALA A 18 -8.82 -4.66 24.53
CA ALA A 18 -7.63 -4.81 25.37
C ALA A 18 -6.82 -3.50 25.45
N SER A 19 -6.75 -2.73 24.37
CA SER A 19 -6.08 -1.42 24.32
C SER A 19 -6.85 -0.37 25.10
N LEU A 20 -8.19 -0.34 24.97
CA LEU A 20 -9.05 0.55 25.77
C LEU A 20 -8.90 0.26 27.27
N GLN A 21 -8.88 -1.01 27.68
CA GLN A 21 -8.79 -1.41 29.09
C GLN A 21 -7.45 -1.09 29.75
N ARG A 22 -6.35 -1.04 28.97
CA ARG A 22 -5.03 -0.61 29.46
C ARG A 22 -4.86 0.91 29.46
N ALA A 23 -5.79 1.65 28.88
CA ALA A 23 -5.66 3.09 28.73
C ALA A 23 -5.86 3.82 30.06
N SER A 24 -5.11 4.90 30.25
CA SER A 24 -5.42 5.92 31.26
C SER A 24 -6.21 7.06 30.63
N VAL A 25 -6.94 7.82 31.45
CA VAL A 25 -7.75 8.95 31.00
C VAL A 25 -7.32 10.19 31.76
N GLU A 26 -6.87 11.22 31.05
CA GLU A 26 -6.45 12.48 31.65
C GLU A 26 -6.79 13.67 30.74
N ASN A 27 -7.41 14.70 31.30
CA ASN A 27 -7.71 15.98 30.62
C ASN A 27 -8.38 15.82 29.25
N GLY A 28 -9.40 14.97 29.16
CA GLY A 28 -10.15 14.71 27.94
C GLY A 28 -9.37 13.94 26.88
N ALA A 29 -8.30 13.24 27.26
CA ALA A 29 -7.53 12.38 26.39
C ALA A 29 -7.48 10.94 26.94
N LEU A 30 -7.60 9.97 26.03
CA LEU A 30 -7.28 8.57 26.27
C LEU A 30 -5.78 8.37 25.99
N ILE A 31 -5.03 7.76 26.91
CA ILE A 31 -3.58 7.62 26.82
C ILE A 31 -3.21 6.13 26.80
N ILE A 32 -2.49 5.71 25.77
CA ILE A 32 -2.01 4.33 25.59
C ILE A 32 -0.53 4.40 25.21
N GLY A 33 0.35 3.96 26.12
CA GLY A 33 1.78 4.15 25.93
C GLY A 33 2.15 5.63 25.82
N ALA A 34 2.77 6.04 24.71
CA ALA A 34 3.09 7.44 24.41
C ALA A 34 2.00 8.16 23.60
N GLU A 35 0.97 7.45 23.14
CA GLU A 35 -0.07 8.00 22.27
C GLU A 35 -1.20 8.64 23.08
N ARG A 36 -1.77 9.73 22.55
CA ARG A 36 -2.83 10.51 23.20
C ARG A 36 -3.98 10.79 22.23
N TYR A 37 -5.15 10.22 22.51
CA TYR A 37 -6.34 10.35 21.68
C TYR A 37 -7.35 11.31 22.30
N ARG A 38 -7.68 12.39 21.59
CA ARG A 38 -8.73 13.35 22.01
C ARG A 38 -10.13 12.98 21.53
N ALA A 39 -10.22 12.02 20.62
CA ALA A 39 -11.48 11.48 20.14
C ALA A 39 -11.40 9.98 20.00
N VAL A 40 -12.53 9.31 20.27
CA VAL A 40 -12.72 7.87 20.04
C VAL A 40 -13.97 7.72 19.18
N ILE A 41 -13.87 6.89 18.14
CA ILE A 41 -14.96 6.63 17.21
C ILE A 41 -15.37 5.16 17.36
N LEU A 42 -16.67 4.91 17.53
CA LEU A 42 -17.27 3.59 17.60
C LEU A 42 -18.04 3.31 16.30
N PRO A 43 -17.44 2.65 15.29
CA PRO A 43 -18.10 2.38 14.02
C PRO A 43 -19.01 1.16 14.12
N GLY A 44 -20.32 1.35 14.31
CA GLY A 44 -21.30 0.26 14.39
C GLY A 44 -21.04 -0.72 15.53
N CYS A 45 -20.41 -0.26 16.62
CA CYS A 45 -20.01 -1.11 17.74
C CYS A 45 -21.22 -1.44 18.63
N TYR A 46 -21.87 -2.57 18.34
CA TYR A 46 -23.05 -3.02 19.10
C TYR A 46 -22.69 -3.74 20.42
N VAL A 47 -21.53 -4.40 20.45
CA VAL A 47 -21.02 -5.18 21.58
C VAL A 47 -19.70 -4.59 22.04
N LEU A 48 -19.56 -4.39 23.35
CA LEU A 48 -18.34 -3.87 23.97
C LEU A 48 -18.11 -4.56 25.33
N GLU A 49 -16.87 -4.79 25.73
CA GLU A 49 -16.60 -5.30 27.08
C GLU A 49 -16.94 -4.25 28.16
N ALA A 50 -17.43 -4.69 29.32
CA ALA A 50 -17.86 -3.77 30.39
C ALA A 50 -16.74 -2.82 30.83
N ALA A 51 -15.51 -3.32 30.97
CA ALA A 51 -14.34 -2.52 31.36
C ALA A 51 -13.96 -1.46 30.30
N SER A 52 -14.17 -1.77 29.03
CA SER A 52 -13.99 -0.80 27.94
C SER A 52 -15.07 0.28 28.00
N ALA A 53 -16.33 -0.10 28.25
CA ALA A 53 -17.43 0.85 28.43
C ALA A 53 -17.17 1.81 29.61
N GLU A 54 -16.68 1.29 30.75
CA GLU A 54 -16.27 2.12 31.90
C GLU A 54 -15.19 3.12 31.52
N THR A 55 -14.19 2.68 30.75
CA THR A 55 -13.11 3.55 30.30
C THR A 55 -13.62 4.66 29.37
N LEU A 56 -14.55 4.35 28.47
CA LEU A 56 -15.18 5.33 27.60
C LEU A 56 -16.07 6.33 28.36
N VAL A 57 -16.77 5.88 29.41
CA VAL A 57 -17.52 6.78 30.30
C VAL A 57 -16.57 7.77 30.97
N ARG A 58 -15.47 7.27 31.59
CA ARG A 58 -14.44 8.15 32.18
C ARG A 58 -13.85 9.12 31.16
N PHE A 59 -13.60 8.66 29.94
CA PHE A 59 -13.09 9.48 28.85
C PHE A 59 -14.03 10.64 28.51
N VAL A 60 -15.34 10.37 28.36
CA VAL A 60 -16.36 11.40 28.13
C VAL A 60 -16.44 12.36 29.32
N GLU A 61 -16.44 11.85 30.55
CA GLU A 61 -16.48 12.66 31.78
C GLU A 61 -15.25 13.57 31.93
N SER A 62 -14.10 13.14 31.43
CA SER A 62 -12.88 13.95 31.38
C SER A 62 -12.90 15.02 30.28
N GLY A 63 -13.91 15.04 29.40
CA GLY A 63 -14.05 15.98 28.29
C GLY A 63 -13.58 15.44 26.92
N GLY A 64 -13.38 14.13 26.81
CA GLY A 64 -13.02 13.45 25.57
C GLY A 64 -14.19 13.40 24.58
N LEU A 65 -13.88 13.48 23.28
CA LEU A 65 -14.88 13.42 22.23
C LEU A 65 -15.19 11.97 21.83
N LEU A 66 -16.26 11.40 22.38
CA LEU A 66 -16.76 10.10 21.94
C LEU A 66 -17.81 10.26 20.83
N ILE A 67 -17.63 9.54 19.72
CA ILE A 67 -18.57 9.53 18.59
C ILE A 67 -18.95 8.08 18.29
N ALA A 68 -20.24 7.77 18.24
CA ALA A 68 -20.74 6.50 17.71
C ALA A 68 -21.36 6.72 16.33
N ILE A 69 -21.09 5.79 15.40
CA ILE A 69 -21.61 5.81 14.04
C ILE A 69 -22.56 4.63 13.85
N GLY A 70 -23.79 4.88 13.43
CA GLY A 70 -24.80 3.83 13.23
C GLY A 70 -25.27 3.23 14.55
N ALA A 71 -25.05 1.92 14.76
CA ALA A 71 -25.51 1.24 15.97
C ALA A 71 -24.75 1.72 17.24
N LEU A 72 -25.51 2.07 18.28
CA LEU A 72 -24.97 2.34 19.61
C LEU A 72 -24.62 1.04 20.34
N PRO A 73 -23.60 1.05 21.24
CA PRO A 73 -23.35 -0.06 22.14
C PRO A 73 -24.60 -0.41 22.94
N ALA A 74 -24.98 -1.70 22.94
CA ALA A 74 -26.20 -2.18 23.58
C ALA A 74 -25.97 -3.44 24.41
N LEU A 75 -24.98 -4.26 24.06
CA LEU A 75 -24.68 -5.50 24.76
C LEU A 75 -23.26 -5.47 25.34
N SER A 76 -23.10 -6.14 26.48
CA SER A 76 -21.79 -6.60 26.91
C SER A 76 -21.55 -8.04 26.49
N VAL A 77 -20.28 -8.44 26.37
CA VAL A 77 -19.88 -9.83 26.15
C VAL A 77 -20.43 -10.74 27.26
N VAL A 78 -20.69 -10.20 28.47
CA VAL A 78 -21.24 -10.92 29.61
C VAL A 78 -22.44 -10.16 30.20
N ALA A 79 -23.66 -10.68 30.01
CA ALA A 79 -24.93 -10.20 30.59
C ALA A 79 -25.25 -8.68 30.40
N GLU A 80 -26.33 -8.22 31.06
CA GLU A 80 -26.63 -6.79 31.17
C GLU A 80 -25.55 -6.11 32.04
N SER A 81 -24.96 -5.02 31.54
CA SER A 81 -23.86 -4.32 32.19
C SER A 81 -24.25 -2.87 32.50
N GLU A 82 -24.14 -2.49 33.77
CA GLU A 82 -24.37 -1.11 34.22
C GLU A 82 -23.48 -0.11 33.46
N SER A 83 -22.26 -0.50 33.14
CA SER A 83 -21.28 0.29 32.39
C SER A 83 -21.74 0.58 30.95
N ILE A 84 -22.41 -0.39 30.30
CA ILE A 84 -23.03 -0.16 28.98
C ILE A 84 -24.21 0.80 29.10
N ALA A 85 -25.04 0.67 30.14
CA ALA A 85 -26.14 1.60 30.39
C ALA A 85 -25.64 3.03 30.64
N ALA A 86 -24.59 3.19 31.45
CA ALA A 86 -23.94 4.48 31.70
C ALA A 86 -23.34 5.10 30.42
N LEU A 87 -22.70 4.28 29.58
CA LEU A 87 -22.18 4.73 28.29
C LEU A 87 -23.31 5.21 27.37
N ARG A 88 -24.42 4.47 27.29
CA ARG A 88 -25.61 4.88 26.52
C ARG A 88 -26.18 6.20 27.03
N GLN A 89 -26.22 6.40 28.35
CA GLN A 89 -26.69 7.64 28.94
C GLN A 89 -25.84 8.85 28.49
N CYS A 90 -24.53 8.66 28.25
CA CYS A 90 -23.67 9.74 27.71
C CYS A 90 -24.14 10.24 26.34
N PHE A 91 -24.67 9.35 25.48
CA PHE A 91 -25.24 9.74 24.19
C PHE A 91 -26.61 10.41 24.35
N VAL A 92 -27.46 9.90 25.26
CA VAL A 92 -28.79 10.48 25.55
C VAL A 92 -28.66 11.90 26.11
N ASP A 93 -27.67 12.13 26.98
CA ASP A 93 -27.40 13.44 27.59
C ASP A 93 -26.71 14.42 26.63
N GLY A 94 -26.29 13.96 25.43
CA GLY A 94 -25.51 14.76 24.48
C GLY A 94 -24.06 15.02 24.89
N ARG A 95 -23.54 14.32 25.90
CA ARG A 95 -22.12 14.37 26.30
C ARG A 95 -21.21 13.62 25.32
N ALA A 96 -21.74 12.58 24.69
CA ALA A 96 -21.17 11.89 23.54
C ALA A 96 -22.03 12.14 22.29
N ARG A 97 -21.45 12.03 21.10
CA ARG A 97 -22.14 12.28 19.83
C ARG A 97 -22.56 10.98 19.16
N HIS A 98 -23.76 10.96 18.62
CA HIS A 98 -24.24 9.87 17.77
C HIS A 98 -24.54 10.42 16.39
N ILE A 99 -24.01 9.77 15.35
CA ILE A 99 -24.28 10.08 13.95
C ILE A 99 -24.74 8.81 13.23
N ASP A 100 -25.70 8.93 12.33
CA ASP A 100 -26.24 7.76 11.61
C ASP A 100 -25.35 7.36 10.43
N ASP A 101 -24.76 8.35 9.75
CA ASP A 101 -23.95 8.18 8.54
C ASP A 101 -22.48 8.54 8.83
N ALA A 102 -21.57 7.68 8.38
CA ALA A 102 -20.13 7.91 8.45
C ALA A 102 -19.72 9.18 7.69
N GLU A 103 -20.44 9.58 6.64
CA GLU A 103 -20.17 10.81 5.88
C GLU A 103 -20.31 12.10 6.72
N ALA A 104 -21.01 12.06 7.86
CA ALA A 104 -21.11 13.20 8.79
C ALA A 104 -19.90 13.33 9.74
N LEU A 105 -19.00 12.35 9.74
CA LEU A 105 -17.86 12.30 10.66
C LEU A 105 -16.89 13.49 10.55
N PRO A 106 -16.52 14.00 9.35
CA PRO A 106 -15.66 15.17 9.24
C PRO A 106 -16.21 16.40 9.99
N GLN A 107 -17.51 16.65 9.86
CA GLN A 107 -18.18 17.74 10.58
C GLN A 107 -18.22 17.48 12.09
N ALA A 108 -18.42 16.23 12.51
CA ALA A 108 -18.37 15.85 13.91
C ALA A 108 -16.96 15.98 14.52
N LEU A 109 -15.90 15.96 13.71
CA LEU A 109 -14.51 16.17 14.15
C LEU A 109 -14.01 17.61 13.95
N ALA A 110 -14.82 18.51 13.38
CA ALA A 110 -14.40 19.85 12.98
C ALA A 110 -13.88 20.73 14.14
N SER A 111 -14.28 20.44 15.39
CA SER A 111 -13.78 21.15 16.58
C SER A 111 -12.38 20.74 17.01
N LEU A 112 -11.84 19.63 16.48
CA LEU A 112 -10.47 19.21 16.78
C LEU A 112 -9.48 19.99 15.92
N PRO A 113 -8.32 20.37 16.47
CA PRO A 113 -7.30 21.08 15.72
C PRO A 113 -6.79 20.21 14.56
N ARG A 114 -6.43 20.87 13.46
CA ARG A 114 -5.83 20.25 12.28
C ARG A 114 -4.45 20.83 12.07
N THR A 115 -3.45 20.17 12.65
CA THR A 115 -2.04 20.60 12.62
C THR A 115 -1.47 20.56 11.21
N VAL A 116 -1.83 19.56 10.42
CA VAL A 116 -1.31 19.35 9.07
C VAL A 116 -2.46 19.39 8.06
N ASP A 117 -2.34 20.25 7.05
CA ASP A 117 -3.19 20.26 5.87
C ASP A 117 -2.37 19.92 4.63
N ALA A 118 -2.59 18.72 4.11
CA ALA A 118 -1.95 18.18 2.93
C ALA A 118 -3.01 17.54 2.04
N PRO A 119 -2.85 17.44 0.71
CA PRO A 119 -3.78 16.74 -0.18
C PRO A 119 -3.78 15.21 0.02
N VAL A 120 -2.99 14.69 0.95
CA VAL A 120 -2.86 13.27 1.31
C VAL A 120 -2.99 13.07 2.82
N PRO A 121 -3.36 11.87 3.30
CA PRO A 121 -3.17 11.52 4.70
C PRO A 121 -1.69 11.61 5.08
N THR A 122 -1.41 12.19 6.25
CA THR A 122 -0.05 12.33 6.80
C THR A 122 -0.02 11.69 8.18
N LEU A 123 1.16 11.26 8.59
CA LEU A 123 1.40 10.76 9.94
C LEU A 123 2.28 11.77 10.68
N HIS A 124 1.80 12.25 11.82
CA HIS A 124 2.53 13.23 12.63
C HIS A 124 2.91 12.60 13.97
N ARG A 125 4.20 12.48 14.24
CA ARG A 125 4.72 11.98 15.52
C ARG A 125 5.59 13.04 16.18
N ARG A 126 5.64 12.99 17.51
CA ARG A 126 6.61 13.76 18.31
C ARG A 126 7.58 12.80 18.98
N ILE A 127 8.86 12.89 18.60
CA ILE A 127 9.90 11.97 19.04
C ILE A 127 11.09 12.78 19.52
N ASP A 128 11.52 12.60 20.78
CA ASP A 128 12.66 13.32 21.37
C ASP A 128 12.63 14.84 21.15
N GLY A 129 11.45 15.43 21.33
CA GLY A 129 11.22 16.87 21.15
C GLY A 129 11.13 17.35 19.70
N ARG A 130 11.17 16.44 18.71
CA ARG A 130 11.05 16.76 17.27
C ARG A 130 9.64 16.49 16.79
N ASP A 131 9.12 17.36 15.94
CA ASP A 131 7.93 17.06 15.14
C ASP A 131 8.37 16.39 13.84
N VAL A 132 7.85 15.19 13.59
CA VAL A 132 8.15 14.33 12.44
C VAL A 132 6.87 14.13 11.67
N ILE A 133 6.82 14.63 10.44
CA ILE A 133 5.66 14.47 9.55
C ILE A 133 6.07 13.60 8.37
N PHE A 134 5.45 12.43 8.25
CA PHE A 134 5.56 11.58 7.07
C PHE A 134 4.49 11.96 6.04
N VAL A 135 4.94 12.23 4.81
CA VAL A 135 4.08 12.63 3.70
C VAL A 135 4.30 11.67 2.52
N PRO A 136 3.31 10.84 2.16
CA PRO A 136 3.41 9.99 0.97
C PRO A 136 3.17 10.80 -0.31
N ALA A 137 3.84 10.42 -1.40
CA ALA A 137 3.67 11.03 -2.72
C ALA A 137 2.40 10.54 -3.45
N ALA A 138 1.73 9.50 -2.95
CA ALA A 138 0.53 8.93 -3.57
C ALA A 138 -0.58 8.68 -2.54
N THR A 139 -1.82 8.85 -2.98
CA THR A 139 -3.04 8.52 -2.22
C THR A 139 -4.18 8.13 -3.17
N PRO A 140 -5.11 7.24 -2.79
CA PRO A 140 -5.04 6.35 -1.63
C PRO A 140 -4.07 5.16 -1.82
N TYR A 141 -3.61 4.94 -3.05
CA TYR A 141 -2.73 3.83 -3.40
C TYR A 141 -1.69 4.30 -4.41
N ALA A 142 -0.47 3.80 -4.25
CA ALA A 142 0.59 3.88 -5.27
C ALA A 142 0.41 2.88 -6.42
N THR A 143 -0.47 1.88 -6.22
CA THR A 143 -0.79 0.85 -7.20
C THR A 143 -2.21 1.07 -7.69
N ARG A 144 -2.46 0.95 -9.00
CA ARG A 144 -3.83 0.93 -9.52
C ARG A 144 -4.31 -0.50 -9.68
N GLN A 145 -5.55 -0.71 -9.29
CA GLN A 145 -6.26 -1.97 -9.49
C GLN A 145 -7.51 -1.71 -10.31
N GLU A 146 -7.74 -2.53 -11.33
CA GLU A 146 -9.03 -2.50 -12.04
C GLU A 146 -10.18 -2.86 -11.09
N ARG A 147 -11.25 -2.07 -11.13
CA ARG A 147 -12.44 -2.31 -10.30
C ARG A 147 -13.16 -3.58 -10.76
N ASN A 148 -13.88 -4.22 -9.83
CA ASN A 148 -14.81 -5.33 -10.09
C ASN A 148 -14.20 -6.64 -10.60
N ARG A 149 -12.92 -6.91 -10.33
CA ARG A 149 -12.34 -8.24 -10.56
C ARG A 149 -12.37 -9.09 -9.30
N SER A 150 -12.56 -10.40 -9.47
CA SER A 150 -12.37 -11.39 -8.42
C SER A 150 -10.96 -11.27 -7.82
N TRP A 151 -10.78 -11.62 -6.55
CA TRP A 151 -9.46 -11.74 -5.91
C TRP A 151 -8.53 -12.75 -6.62
N LEU A 152 -9.08 -13.62 -7.46
CA LEU A 152 -8.34 -14.55 -8.31
C LEU A 152 -7.85 -13.93 -9.63
N ALA A 153 -8.32 -12.74 -9.99
CA ALA A 153 -8.07 -12.09 -11.28
C ALA A 153 -7.55 -10.66 -11.08
N VAL A 154 -6.67 -10.47 -10.08
CA VAL A 154 -6.18 -9.12 -9.77
C VAL A 154 -5.17 -8.67 -10.81
N ALA A 155 -5.45 -7.55 -11.45
CA ALA A 155 -4.52 -6.82 -12.29
C ALA A 155 -4.07 -5.57 -11.51
N TYR A 156 -2.78 -5.49 -11.23
CA TYR A 156 -2.14 -4.33 -10.61
C TYR A 156 -1.24 -3.66 -11.64
N THR A 157 -1.26 -2.33 -11.70
CA THR A 157 -0.24 -1.56 -12.41
C THR A 157 0.59 -0.78 -11.41
N PHE A 158 1.90 -0.71 -11.69
CA PHE A 158 2.86 0.12 -10.99
C PHE A 158 3.36 1.13 -12.02
N ASP A 159 2.87 2.36 -11.93
CA ASP A 159 3.29 3.44 -12.82
C ASP A 159 3.99 4.52 -11.98
N PRO A 160 5.26 4.88 -12.25
CA PRO A 160 5.91 5.98 -11.55
C PRO A 160 5.18 7.33 -11.71
N ASP A 161 4.33 7.49 -12.73
CA ASP A 161 3.53 8.69 -12.91
C ASP A 161 2.27 8.74 -12.03
N ASP A 162 1.95 7.66 -11.30
CA ASP A 162 0.92 7.68 -10.26
C ASP A 162 1.33 8.48 -9.01
N TYR A 163 2.62 8.80 -8.86
CA TYR A 163 3.15 9.59 -7.75
C TYR A 163 3.15 11.08 -8.06
N GLN A 164 2.74 11.89 -7.09
CA GLN A 164 2.88 13.34 -7.15
C GLN A 164 4.36 13.72 -7.18
N ARG A 165 4.75 14.59 -8.11
CA ARG A 165 6.13 15.09 -8.20
C ARG A 165 6.43 16.17 -7.17
N SER A 166 5.43 16.97 -6.81
CA SER A 166 5.50 17.96 -5.75
C SER A 166 4.17 18.08 -5.02
N MET A 167 4.22 18.55 -3.77
CA MET A 167 3.03 18.71 -2.95
C MET A 167 3.18 19.86 -1.97
N ARG A 168 2.17 20.73 -1.97
CA ARG A 168 2.06 21.78 -0.96
C ARG A 168 1.44 21.23 0.32
N VAL A 169 2.12 21.45 1.44
CA VAL A 169 1.67 21.08 2.79
C VAL A 169 1.69 22.31 3.69
N VAL A 170 0.62 22.52 4.45
CA VAL A 170 0.52 23.57 5.45
C VAL A 170 0.62 22.94 6.84
N VAL A 171 1.53 23.45 7.67
CA VAL A 171 1.72 22.99 9.04
C VAL A 171 1.46 24.15 9.99
N ARG A 172 0.49 24.00 10.88
CA ARG A 172 0.06 25.02 11.83
C ARG A 172 0.82 24.91 13.15
N GLY A 173 1.04 26.05 13.81
CA GLY A 173 1.71 26.12 15.12
C GLY A 173 3.23 25.94 15.08
N VAL A 174 3.84 26.01 13.90
CA VAL A 174 5.30 26.03 13.69
C VAL A 174 5.72 27.32 13.00
N HIS A 175 6.92 27.81 13.30
CA HIS A 175 7.42 29.08 12.77
C HIS A 175 8.78 28.97 12.07
N ASN A 176 9.53 27.89 12.33
CA ASN A 176 10.82 27.63 11.69
C ASN A 176 10.62 26.76 10.46
N ALA A 177 11.56 26.83 9.51
CA ALA A 177 11.56 25.94 8.35
C ALA A 177 11.87 24.49 8.77
N PRO A 178 11.24 23.48 8.12
CA PRO A 178 11.57 22.09 8.34
C PRO A 178 12.80 21.67 7.55
N GLU A 179 13.42 20.60 8.01
CA GLU A 179 14.32 19.79 7.20
C GLU A 179 13.51 18.74 6.43
N LEU A 180 13.76 18.60 5.14
CA LEU A 180 13.35 17.45 4.34
C LEU A 180 14.42 16.36 4.44
N TRP A 181 14.04 15.22 5.00
CA TRP A 181 14.86 14.01 5.05
C TRP A 181 14.40 13.04 3.98
N ASP A 182 15.33 12.66 3.10
CA ASP A 182 15.09 11.65 2.08
C ASP A 182 15.46 10.26 2.60
N ALA A 183 14.47 9.37 2.71
CA ALA A 183 14.66 8.03 3.26
C ALA A 183 15.44 7.09 2.31
N TYR A 184 15.48 7.37 1.01
CA TYR A 184 16.18 6.56 0.02
C TYR A 184 17.65 6.98 -0.13
N ALA A 185 17.89 8.28 -0.34
CA ALA A 185 19.22 8.83 -0.53
C ALA A 185 19.97 9.11 0.79
N GLY A 186 19.26 9.14 1.92
CA GLY A 186 19.82 9.50 3.23
C GLY A 186 20.24 10.96 3.35
N THR A 187 19.81 11.82 2.42
CA THR A 187 20.16 13.25 2.39
C THR A 187 19.19 14.07 3.22
N ARG A 188 19.67 15.24 3.68
CA ARG A 188 18.89 16.22 4.45
C ARG A 188 19.06 17.59 3.81
N ARG A 189 17.96 18.31 3.63
CA ARG A 189 17.99 19.69 3.11
C ARG A 189 16.90 20.54 3.73
N ASN A 190 17.16 21.83 3.88
CA ASN A 190 16.10 22.78 4.21
C ASN A 190 15.19 23.00 3.01
N LEU A 191 13.90 23.22 3.27
CA LEU A 191 12.95 23.65 2.24
C LEU A 191 12.65 25.15 2.39
N PRO A 192 12.46 25.87 1.27
CA PRO A 192 11.89 27.20 1.33
C PRO A 192 10.47 27.12 1.89
N VAL A 193 10.10 28.09 2.71
CA VAL A 193 8.78 28.13 3.36
C VAL A 193 8.12 29.48 3.14
N GLU A 194 6.81 29.46 3.00
CA GLU A 194 5.96 30.63 3.10
C GLU A 194 5.42 30.70 4.53
N VAL A 195 5.75 31.78 5.25
CA VAL A 195 5.25 32.00 6.60
C VAL A 195 3.82 32.51 6.52
N LEU A 196 2.92 31.85 7.27
CA LEU A 196 1.52 32.21 7.42
C LEU A 196 1.28 32.76 8.84
N ASP A 197 0.12 33.37 9.08
CA ASP A 197 -0.24 33.91 10.41
C ASP A 197 -0.27 32.83 11.50
N ASP A 198 -0.64 31.59 11.15
CA ASP A 198 -0.83 30.49 12.09
C ASP A 198 0.04 29.25 11.79
N GLY A 199 1.06 29.39 10.96
CA GLY A 199 1.92 28.28 10.57
C GLY A 199 2.85 28.60 9.41
N ILE A 200 3.23 27.57 8.67
CA ILE A 200 3.99 27.70 7.43
C ILE A 200 3.40 26.82 6.34
N ALA A 201 3.60 27.22 5.09
CA ALA A 201 3.39 26.36 3.94
C ALA A 201 4.74 25.99 3.31
N VAL A 202 4.87 24.73 2.92
CA VAL A 202 6.07 24.17 2.31
C VAL A 202 5.69 23.35 1.07
N ASP A 203 6.44 23.54 -0.01
CA ASP A 203 6.31 22.73 -1.22
C ASP A 203 7.34 21.59 -1.15
N ILE A 204 6.85 20.37 -1.01
CA ILE A 204 7.65 19.15 -0.87
C ILE A 204 7.90 18.56 -2.26
N PRO A 205 9.15 18.45 -2.71
CA PRO A 205 9.51 17.70 -3.91
C PRO A 205 9.70 16.20 -3.61
N PHE A 206 9.19 15.34 -4.48
CA PHE A 206 9.36 13.88 -4.41
C PHE A 206 10.30 13.38 -5.53
N ASP A 207 11.51 13.93 -5.53
CA ASP A 207 12.49 13.72 -6.62
C ASP A 207 13.18 12.34 -6.55
N SER A 208 13.36 11.81 -5.34
CA SER A 208 14.22 10.65 -5.05
C SER A 208 13.50 9.55 -4.28
N SER A 209 12.34 9.86 -3.69
CA SER A 209 11.59 8.93 -2.86
C SER A 209 10.08 9.17 -3.03
N PRO A 210 9.25 8.11 -3.07
CA PRO A 210 7.79 8.21 -3.11
C PRO A 210 7.17 8.64 -1.76
N ALA A 211 8.00 9.10 -0.82
CA ALA A 211 7.58 9.68 0.45
C ALA A 211 8.67 10.60 1.01
N ALA A 212 8.25 11.53 1.86
CA ALA A 212 9.10 12.54 2.48
C ALA A 212 8.91 12.52 4.01
N LEU A 213 9.99 12.83 4.73
CA LEU A 213 9.93 13.16 6.15
C LEU A 213 10.25 14.64 6.32
N LEU A 214 9.30 15.40 6.87
CA LEU A 214 9.54 16.77 7.33
C LEU A 214 9.85 16.74 8.82
N ILE A 215 11.00 17.30 9.19
CA ILE A 215 11.51 17.30 10.56
C ILE A 215 11.63 18.73 11.04
N TRP A 216 11.03 19.03 12.19
CA TRP A 216 11.37 20.22 12.97
C TRP A 216 12.30 19.81 14.11
N PRO A 217 13.57 20.28 14.09
CA PRO A 217 14.50 20.00 15.16
C PRO A 217 14.07 20.71 16.46
N PRO A 218 14.51 20.26 17.64
CA PRO A 218 14.18 20.92 18.89
C PRO A 218 14.84 22.32 18.95
N PRO A 219 14.36 23.23 19.80
CA PRO A 219 14.81 24.64 19.83
C PRO A 219 16.32 24.85 20.05
N ASP A 220 16.99 23.88 20.69
CA ASP A 220 18.41 23.93 21.05
C ASP A 220 19.33 23.25 20.00
N ASP A 221 18.76 22.74 18.91
CA ASP A 221 19.48 22.12 17.81
C ASP A 221 19.69 23.22 16.75
N ASP A 222 20.85 23.87 16.82
CA ASP A 222 21.35 24.81 15.82
C ASP A 222 21.54 24.02 14.51
N GLY A 223 20.42 23.84 13.78
CA GLY A 223 20.32 22.95 12.64
C GLY A 223 21.54 23.05 11.73
N VAL A 224 22.01 21.90 11.25
CA VAL A 224 23.23 21.85 10.43
C VAL A 224 22.98 22.71 9.19
N ALA A 225 23.94 23.58 8.87
CA ALA A 225 23.88 24.41 7.67
C ALA A 225 23.82 23.52 6.42
N HIS A 226 22.62 23.26 5.93
CA HIS A 226 22.39 22.43 4.77
C HIS A 226 22.30 23.29 3.51
N ALA A 227 22.92 22.81 2.43
CA ALA A 227 22.95 23.54 1.18
C ALA A 227 21.53 23.78 0.67
N ASN A 228 21.21 25.05 0.37
CA ASN A 228 20.04 25.42 -0.41
C ASN A 228 20.24 24.93 -1.84
N LEU A 229 19.88 23.69 -2.12
CA LEU A 229 19.90 23.14 -3.46
C LEU A 229 18.61 23.54 -4.18
N SER A 230 18.65 24.68 -4.89
CA SER A 230 17.67 24.96 -5.94
C SER A 230 17.99 24.06 -7.13
N ARG A 231 17.17 23.03 -7.38
CA ARG A 231 17.27 22.24 -8.62
C ARG A 231 16.47 22.91 -9.73
N SER A 232 16.99 22.86 -10.95
CA SER A 232 16.21 23.17 -12.14
C SER A 232 15.29 22.00 -12.46
N ASP A 233 14.05 22.29 -12.83
CA ASP A 233 13.02 21.31 -13.20
C ASP A 233 13.26 20.62 -14.55
N GLU A 234 14.31 20.98 -15.28
CA GLU A 234 14.59 20.43 -16.60
C GLU A 234 15.29 19.07 -16.48
N ALA A 235 14.53 18.00 -16.67
CA ALA A 235 15.07 16.66 -16.84
C ALA A 235 15.88 16.60 -18.14
N VAL A 236 17.19 16.37 -18.04
CA VAL A 236 18.06 16.17 -19.20
C VAL A 236 18.32 14.69 -19.36
N THR A 237 17.96 14.13 -20.51
CA THR A 237 18.39 12.78 -20.88
C THR A 237 19.91 12.80 -21.09
N LEU A 238 20.65 12.22 -20.15
CA LEU A 238 22.12 12.18 -20.21
C LEU A 238 22.61 11.18 -21.26
N ALA A 239 21.96 10.02 -21.32
CA ALA A 239 22.24 8.97 -22.30
C ALA A 239 20.99 8.08 -22.44
N ASP A 240 20.74 7.59 -23.65
CA ASP A 240 19.88 6.44 -23.88
C ASP A 240 20.75 5.19 -23.84
N LEU A 241 20.43 4.23 -22.95
CA LEU A 241 21.16 2.96 -22.83
C LEU A 241 20.60 1.95 -23.83
N SER A 242 20.55 2.35 -25.10
CA SER A 242 20.14 1.49 -26.21
C SER A 242 21.30 0.61 -26.64
N GLY A 243 21.05 -0.70 -26.75
CA GLY A 243 22.07 -1.69 -27.06
C GLY A 243 21.71 -3.07 -26.51
N GLU A 244 22.64 -4.00 -26.65
CA GLU A 244 22.51 -5.36 -26.12
C GLU A 244 22.71 -5.36 -24.61
N TRP A 245 21.86 -6.10 -23.91
CA TRP A 245 21.96 -6.30 -22.47
C TRP A 245 22.29 -7.77 -22.21
N GLU A 246 23.34 -8.02 -21.43
CA GLU A 246 23.57 -9.33 -20.86
C GLU A 246 22.71 -9.46 -19.59
N VAL A 247 21.88 -10.50 -19.54
CA VAL A 247 20.94 -10.74 -18.43
C VAL A 247 21.19 -12.14 -17.89
N SER A 248 21.21 -12.26 -16.56
CA SER A 248 21.23 -13.55 -15.87
C SER A 248 20.03 -13.68 -14.95
N ILE A 249 19.47 -14.89 -14.86
CA ILE A 249 18.36 -15.19 -13.95
C ILE A 249 18.95 -15.85 -12.72
N GLU A 250 18.88 -15.17 -11.58
CA GLU A 250 19.31 -15.69 -10.29
C GLU A 250 18.09 -16.17 -9.47
N PRO A 251 17.99 -17.47 -9.17
CA PRO A 251 16.94 -17.98 -8.29
C PRO A 251 17.14 -17.50 -6.85
N THR A 252 16.16 -16.77 -6.31
CA THR A 252 16.23 -16.17 -4.95
C THR A 252 15.39 -16.89 -3.90
N LEU A 253 14.58 -17.87 -4.31
CA LEU A 253 13.71 -18.62 -3.40
C LEU A 253 14.51 -19.62 -2.55
N GLU A 254 13.94 -20.13 -1.46
CA GLU A 254 14.57 -21.13 -0.62
C GLU A 254 13.67 -22.36 -0.51
N ASN A 255 14.24 -23.56 -0.68
CA ASN A 255 13.49 -24.82 -0.69
C ASN A 255 13.84 -25.73 0.51
N GLN A 256 14.33 -25.14 1.60
CA GLN A 256 14.82 -25.90 2.76
C GLN A 256 13.75 -26.81 3.40
N PHE A 257 12.47 -26.49 3.20
CA PHE A 257 11.33 -27.26 3.70
C PHE A 257 10.67 -28.15 2.64
N GLY A 258 11.11 -28.10 1.39
CA GLY A 258 10.54 -28.88 0.28
C GLY A 258 9.12 -28.44 -0.11
N ASP A 259 8.80 -27.18 0.14
CA ASP A 259 7.57 -26.49 -0.20
C ASP A 259 7.51 -26.10 -1.69
N LEU A 260 8.66 -25.93 -2.33
CA LEU A 260 8.77 -25.58 -3.75
C LEU A 260 9.19 -26.76 -4.64
N ALA A 261 10.07 -27.63 -4.15
CA ALA A 261 10.50 -28.85 -4.85
C ALA A 261 10.82 -29.97 -3.86
N ARG A 262 10.61 -31.23 -4.27
CA ARG A 262 11.01 -32.39 -3.47
C ARG A 262 12.15 -33.16 -4.13
N PRO A 263 13.11 -33.71 -3.35
CA PRO A 263 13.22 -33.59 -1.89
C PRO A 263 13.60 -32.17 -1.44
N ALA A 264 13.36 -31.87 -0.16
CA ALA A 264 13.78 -30.60 0.45
C ALA A 264 15.31 -30.44 0.35
N HIS A 265 15.78 -29.25 0.03
CA HIS A 265 17.20 -28.94 -0.07
C HIS A 265 17.46 -27.46 0.24
N ALA A 266 18.67 -27.14 0.71
CA ALA A 266 19.07 -25.74 0.90
C ALA A 266 19.18 -25.01 -0.46
N GLY A 267 18.88 -23.72 -0.46
CA GLY A 267 18.93 -22.87 -1.65
C GLY A 267 17.72 -23.01 -2.57
N ALA A 268 17.77 -22.25 -3.65
CA ALA A 268 16.68 -22.15 -4.61
C ALA A 268 16.60 -23.38 -5.52
N PRO A 269 15.39 -23.82 -5.89
CA PRO A 269 15.22 -24.70 -7.05
C PRO A 269 15.79 -24.00 -8.30
N PRO A 270 16.36 -24.76 -9.26
CA PRO A 270 16.82 -24.16 -10.51
C PRO A 270 15.65 -23.55 -11.29
N VAL A 271 15.95 -22.63 -12.21
CA VAL A 271 14.97 -22.20 -13.22
C VAL A 271 14.56 -23.44 -14.03
N GLN A 272 13.26 -23.67 -14.18
CA GLN A 272 12.74 -24.86 -14.83
C GLN A 272 11.69 -24.51 -15.87
N THR A 273 11.73 -25.21 -17.00
CA THR A 273 10.64 -25.27 -17.98
C THR A 273 10.04 -26.66 -17.94
N TRP A 274 8.72 -26.73 -17.75
CA TRP A 274 8.02 -28.00 -17.57
C TRP A 274 7.29 -28.39 -18.86
N HIS A 275 7.33 -29.67 -19.20
CA HIS A 275 6.59 -30.26 -20.30
C HIS A 275 5.74 -31.40 -19.77
N PHE A 276 4.51 -31.48 -20.23
CA PHE A 276 3.55 -32.51 -19.85
C PHE A 276 3.07 -33.22 -21.10
N HIS A 277 2.94 -34.54 -20.98
CA HIS A 277 2.06 -35.28 -21.87
C HIS A 277 0.63 -34.92 -21.50
N HIS A 278 -0.19 -34.61 -22.49
CA HIS A 278 -1.62 -34.40 -22.28
C HIS A 278 -2.44 -35.23 -23.25
N CYS A 279 -3.63 -35.62 -22.81
CA CYS A 279 -4.66 -36.22 -23.64
C CYS A 279 -5.98 -35.53 -23.31
N VAL A 280 -6.81 -35.31 -24.32
CA VAL A 280 -8.15 -34.77 -24.17
C VAL A 280 -9.13 -35.85 -24.57
N GLU A 281 -10.12 -36.14 -23.72
CA GLU A 281 -11.17 -37.11 -24.01
C GLU A 281 -11.94 -36.69 -25.27
N ALA A 282 -11.99 -37.58 -26.27
CA ALA A 282 -12.92 -37.41 -27.36
C ALA A 282 -14.36 -37.73 -26.89
N PRO A 283 -15.42 -37.28 -27.60
CA PRO A 283 -16.79 -37.61 -27.24
C PRO A 283 -17.01 -39.12 -27.13
N GLY A 284 -17.36 -39.60 -25.94
CA GLY A 284 -17.58 -41.02 -25.65
C GLY A 284 -16.36 -41.79 -25.15
N GLU A 285 -15.21 -41.14 -25.00
CA GLU A 285 -14.06 -41.69 -24.29
C GLU A 285 -14.13 -41.41 -22.78
N ASP A 286 -13.54 -42.30 -22.00
CA ASP A 286 -13.33 -42.14 -20.56
C ASP A 286 -11.84 -42.39 -20.28
N GLY A 287 -11.10 -41.31 -20.10
CA GLY A 287 -9.65 -41.35 -19.88
C GLY A 287 -9.25 -42.04 -18.59
N VAL A 288 -10.14 -42.06 -17.58
CA VAL A 288 -9.92 -42.78 -16.33
C VAL A 288 -10.03 -44.28 -16.57
N ALA A 289 -11.07 -44.72 -17.29
CA ALA A 289 -11.23 -46.13 -17.66
C ALA A 289 -10.11 -46.63 -18.57
N LEU A 290 -9.56 -45.75 -19.41
CA LEU A 290 -8.40 -46.02 -20.27
C LEU A 290 -7.06 -46.00 -19.52
N GLY A 291 -7.04 -45.69 -18.22
CA GLY A 291 -5.85 -45.78 -17.38
C GLY A 291 -4.89 -44.60 -17.51
N TRP A 292 -5.32 -43.46 -18.05
CA TRP A 292 -4.47 -42.27 -18.18
C TRP A 292 -3.88 -41.79 -16.84
N PRO A 293 -4.62 -41.81 -15.70
CA PRO A 293 -4.05 -41.44 -14.40
C PRO A 293 -2.92 -42.38 -13.94
N ALA A 294 -2.85 -43.60 -14.48
CA ALA A 294 -1.80 -44.58 -14.20
C ALA A 294 -0.66 -44.53 -15.22
N GLY A 295 -0.66 -43.55 -16.15
CA GLY A 295 0.38 -43.35 -17.16
C GLY A 295 0.16 -44.11 -18.47
N ALA A 296 -1.01 -44.70 -18.70
CA ALA A 296 -1.34 -45.41 -19.94
C ALA A 296 -1.78 -44.43 -21.05
N PHE A 297 -0.87 -43.56 -21.48
CA PHE A 297 -1.13 -42.57 -22.52
C PHE A 297 -1.10 -43.20 -23.93
N PRO A 298 -2.00 -42.79 -24.85
CA PRO A 298 -1.96 -43.19 -26.26
C PRO A 298 -0.72 -42.66 -26.98
N ALA A 299 -0.14 -43.45 -27.89
CA ALA A 299 1.13 -43.14 -28.58
C ALA A 299 1.16 -41.86 -29.44
N ALA A 300 0.00 -41.21 -29.68
CA ALA A 300 -0.10 -39.89 -30.28
C ALA A 300 0.08 -38.82 -29.18
N ASP A 301 1.22 -38.86 -28.51
CA ASP A 301 1.57 -38.00 -27.38
C ASP A 301 1.96 -36.60 -27.88
N GLU A 302 1.07 -35.62 -27.76
CA GLU A 302 1.48 -34.22 -27.87
C GLU A 302 2.07 -33.80 -26.52
N MET A 303 3.38 -33.58 -26.47
CA MET A 303 4.02 -32.92 -25.34
C MET A 303 3.71 -31.43 -25.38
N VAL A 304 2.92 -30.97 -24.42
CA VAL A 304 2.65 -29.55 -24.23
C VAL A 304 3.54 -28.98 -23.15
N MET A 305 4.07 -27.80 -23.42
CA MET A 305 4.78 -27.07 -22.38
C MET A 305 3.75 -26.52 -21.38
N ALA A 306 4.09 -26.60 -20.10
CA ALA A 306 3.29 -26.19 -18.96
C ALA A 306 3.12 -24.67 -18.82
N THR A 307 2.75 -23.97 -19.90
CA THR A 307 2.59 -22.52 -19.91
C THR A 307 1.21 -22.11 -20.36
N PHE A 308 0.63 -21.13 -19.68
CA PHE A 308 -0.63 -20.49 -20.06
C PHE A 308 -0.45 -18.97 -20.09
N GLY A 309 0.63 -18.48 -20.70
CA GLY A 309 1.07 -17.09 -20.61
C GLY A 309 1.14 -16.35 -21.96
N PRO A 310 1.30 -15.01 -21.92
CA PRO A 310 1.16 -14.11 -23.06
C PRO A 310 2.06 -14.49 -24.25
N GLN A 311 1.57 -14.24 -25.45
CA GLN A 311 2.29 -14.47 -26.70
C GLN A 311 3.12 -13.22 -27.04
N GLY A 312 4.43 -13.37 -27.17
CA GLY A 312 5.34 -12.41 -27.80
C GLY A 312 5.73 -12.86 -29.22
N TRP A 313 6.58 -12.09 -29.87
CA TRP A 313 7.17 -12.45 -31.16
C TRP A 313 8.70 -12.30 -31.05
N PHE A 314 9.45 -13.26 -31.59
CA PHE A 314 10.91 -13.22 -31.61
C PHE A 314 11.45 -13.52 -33.02
N LEU A 315 12.62 -12.97 -33.33
CA LEU A 315 13.36 -13.21 -34.57
C LEU A 315 14.82 -13.50 -34.20
N GLY A 316 15.32 -14.68 -34.55
CA GLY A 316 16.69 -15.08 -34.25
C GLY A 316 16.92 -16.60 -34.29
N PRO A 317 18.16 -17.07 -34.01
CA PRO A 317 19.35 -16.26 -33.71
C PRO A 317 19.94 -15.61 -34.97
N LEU A 318 20.33 -14.34 -34.87
CA LEU A 318 20.96 -13.52 -35.92
C LEU A 318 22.12 -12.74 -35.31
N ALA A 319 23.14 -12.41 -36.11
CA ALA A 319 24.17 -11.47 -35.69
C ALA A 319 23.57 -10.06 -35.51
N ALA A 320 24.15 -9.25 -34.62
CA ALA A 320 23.64 -7.93 -34.28
C ALA A 320 23.43 -7.01 -35.50
N ASP A 321 24.32 -7.11 -36.49
CA ASP A 321 24.26 -6.36 -37.76
C ASP A 321 23.18 -6.88 -38.74
N GLN A 322 22.54 -8.00 -38.41
CA GLN A 322 21.49 -8.64 -39.20
C GLN A 322 20.09 -8.49 -38.55
N LEU A 323 20.01 -7.92 -37.34
CA LEU A 323 18.74 -7.66 -36.68
C LEU A 323 18.01 -6.50 -37.40
N PRO A 324 16.70 -6.62 -37.69
CA PRO A 324 15.92 -5.53 -38.23
C PRO A 324 15.70 -4.43 -37.18
N ALA A 325 15.32 -3.24 -37.64
CA ALA A 325 14.88 -2.17 -36.75
C ALA A 325 13.71 -2.63 -35.84
N PRO A 326 13.63 -2.16 -34.58
CA PRO A 326 12.54 -2.51 -33.67
C PRO A 326 11.17 -2.24 -34.32
N TYR A 327 10.29 -3.22 -34.26
CA TYR A 327 8.95 -3.09 -34.84
C TYR A 327 8.12 -2.08 -34.04
N GLY A 328 7.52 -1.09 -34.72
CA GLY A 328 6.68 -0.08 -34.08
C GLY A 328 5.41 -0.68 -33.45
N ALA A 329 4.88 -0.01 -32.42
CA ALA A 329 3.71 -0.49 -31.68
C ALA A 329 2.50 -0.74 -32.59
N HIS A 330 2.01 -1.97 -32.61
CA HIS A 330 0.77 -2.34 -33.30
C HIS A 330 -0.39 -2.41 -32.29
N GLY A 331 -1.48 -1.70 -32.59
CA GLY A 331 -2.72 -1.77 -31.81
C GLY A 331 -3.70 -2.74 -32.46
N GLY A 332 -3.74 -4.00 -32.00
CA GLY A 332 -4.74 -4.99 -32.42
C GLY A 332 -4.35 -6.43 -32.04
N ASP A 333 -5.35 -7.24 -31.71
CA ASP A 333 -5.22 -8.67 -31.34
C ASP A 333 -5.06 -9.62 -32.56
N GLU A 334 -4.99 -9.09 -33.78
CA GLU A 334 -4.70 -9.89 -34.97
C GLU A 334 -3.22 -10.29 -34.95
N GLY A 335 -2.95 -11.60 -34.92
CA GLY A 335 -1.58 -12.13 -34.82
C GLY A 335 -0.65 -11.53 -35.88
N LEU A 336 0.42 -10.89 -35.42
CA LEU A 336 1.49 -10.29 -36.22
C LEU A 336 2.11 -11.34 -37.17
N GLN A 337 1.64 -11.43 -38.41
CA GLN A 337 2.35 -12.18 -39.46
C GLN A 337 3.47 -11.31 -40.05
N VAL A 338 4.51 -11.06 -39.25
CA VAL A 338 5.70 -10.33 -39.69
C VAL A 338 6.74 -11.33 -40.22
N ILE A 339 7.15 -11.16 -41.48
CA ILE A 339 8.09 -12.05 -42.16
C ILE A 339 9.37 -12.22 -41.32
N GLY A 340 9.70 -13.48 -41.00
CA GLY A 340 10.88 -13.86 -40.19
C GLY A 340 10.61 -13.99 -38.69
N TRP A 341 9.58 -13.34 -38.16
CA TRP A 341 9.26 -13.40 -36.73
C TRP A 341 8.41 -14.65 -36.40
N GLN A 342 8.68 -15.24 -35.25
CA GLN A 342 8.01 -16.43 -34.74
C GLN A 342 7.34 -16.11 -33.40
N SER A 343 6.19 -16.74 -33.12
CA SER A 343 5.53 -16.57 -31.82
C SER A 343 6.42 -17.13 -30.71
N ALA A 344 6.74 -16.28 -29.73
CA ALA A 344 7.35 -16.66 -28.47
C ALA A 344 6.23 -16.86 -27.44
N VAL A 345 6.06 -18.09 -26.95
CA VAL A 345 5.16 -18.34 -25.82
C VAL A 345 5.97 -18.23 -24.55
N TYR A 346 5.61 -17.33 -23.65
CA TYR A 346 6.29 -17.22 -22.37
C TYR A 346 5.31 -17.16 -21.21
N SER A 347 5.74 -17.71 -20.07
CA SER A 347 5.00 -17.66 -18.83
C SER A 347 5.68 -16.68 -17.89
N LEU A 348 4.89 -15.76 -17.31
CA LEU A 348 5.36 -14.84 -16.26
C LEU A 348 5.92 -15.57 -15.02
N SER A 349 5.62 -16.86 -14.85
CA SER A 349 6.16 -17.68 -13.77
C SER A 349 7.10 -18.79 -14.23
N ARG A 350 7.23 -19.06 -15.55
CA ARG A 350 7.89 -20.30 -16.06
C ARG A 350 8.76 -20.12 -17.30
N GLY A 351 9.08 -18.89 -17.71
CA GLY A 351 10.06 -18.59 -18.78
C GLY A 351 9.54 -18.69 -20.22
N VAL A 352 10.45 -18.58 -21.20
CA VAL A 352 10.15 -18.49 -22.65
C VAL A 352 10.41 -19.84 -23.36
N ARG A 353 9.47 -20.27 -24.22
CA ARG A 353 9.60 -21.49 -25.04
C ARG A 353 10.73 -21.35 -26.06
N ARG A 354 11.68 -22.30 -26.07
CA ARG A 354 12.81 -22.38 -27.03
C ARG A 354 13.77 -21.20 -26.95
N ASP A 355 13.93 -20.60 -25.78
CA ASP A 355 15.08 -19.73 -25.53
C ASP A 355 16.35 -20.60 -25.62
N PRO A 356 17.23 -20.40 -26.62
CA PRO A 356 18.51 -21.06 -26.64
C PRO A 356 19.40 -20.34 -25.62
N ILE A 357 19.46 -20.87 -24.40
CA ILE A 357 20.46 -20.47 -23.39
C ILE A 357 21.87 -20.66 -23.97
#